data_AF-A0A0A9WGN8-F1
#
_entry.id   AF-A0A0A9WGN8-F1
#
_cell.length_a   1.000
_cell.length_b   1.000
_cell.length_c   1.000
_cell.angle_alpha   90.00
_cell.angle_beta   90.00
_cell.angle_gamma   90.00
#
_symmetry.space_group_name_H-M   'P 1'
#
loop_
_entity.id
_entity.type
_entity.pdbx_description
1 polymer ?
#
loop_
_entity_poly.entity_id
_entity_poly.type
_entity_poly.pdbx_seq_one_letter_code
_entity_poly.pdbx_strand_id
1 'polypeptide(L)'
;MGFILEFRFAPNNFFSNEVLTKEYSGSVNKVGTSPPSFDFPVINNSKGCAINWFPGMDPSYRMVNMQQTNQATKLNRVIAKPVKMKTFFNFFSPPTLPEDARVDLKPEYLASITRDYEIGLYFREEVIPNAYLFFTAQIVEKDDNFVDVQILPDRPAPLHPH
;
A
#
# COMPACT_ATOMS: atom_id res chain seq x y z
N MET A 1 -18.91 6.37 11.02
CA MET A 1 -18.94 4.94 10.63
C MET A 1 -17.53 4.55 10.19
N GLY A 2 -17.10 3.31 10.38
CA GLY A 2 -15.73 2.89 10.07
C GLY A 2 -15.56 1.37 10.15
N PHE A 3 -14.39 0.89 9.74
CA PHE A 3 -14.00 -0.52 9.86
C PHE A 3 -12.50 -0.66 10.08
N ILE A 4 -12.11 -1.82 10.62
CA ILE A 4 -10.71 -2.19 10.83
C ILE A 4 -10.45 -3.49 10.08
N LEU A 5 -9.38 -3.50 9.28
CA LEU A 5 -8.81 -4.70 8.68
C LEU A 5 -7.69 -5.21 9.59
N GLU A 6 -7.76 -6.49 9.95
CA GLU A 6 -6.72 -7.18 10.72
C GLU A 6 -6.04 -8.24 9.86
N PHE A 7 -4.74 -8.13 9.70
CA PHE A 7 -3.91 -9.11 9.01
C PHE A 7 -3.11 -9.89 10.05
N ARG A 8 -3.47 -11.15 10.26
CA ARG A 8 -2.84 -12.02 11.26
C ARG A 8 -1.71 -12.82 10.62
N PHE A 9 -0.53 -12.76 11.22
CA PHE A 9 0.66 -13.46 10.76
C PHE A 9 1.07 -14.48 11.81
N ALA A 10 1.39 -15.69 11.37
CA ALA A 10 2.12 -16.64 12.19
C ALA A 10 3.54 -16.09 12.51
N PRO A 11 4.22 -16.63 13.53
CA PRO A 11 5.62 -16.33 13.76
C PRO A 11 6.44 -16.46 12.47
N ASN A 12 7.19 -15.41 12.14
CA ASN A 12 7.93 -15.30 10.89
C ASN A 12 9.28 -14.58 11.11
N ASN A 13 10.12 -14.54 10.08
CA ASN A 13 11.49 -14.03 10.15
C ASN A 13 11.62 -12.55 9.74
N PHE A 14 10.52 -11.82 9.52
CA PHE A 14 10.56 -10.46 8.99
C PHE A 14 10.22 -9.39 10.03
N PHE A 15 9.19 -9.61 10.84
CA PHE A 15 8.74 -8.66 11.87
C PHE A 15 8.12 -9.38 13.06
N SER A 16 8.04 -8.70 14.20
CA SER A 16 7.51 -9.28 15.45
C SER A 16 6.00 -9.10 15.65
N ASN A 17 5.32 -8.28 14.85
CA ASN A 17 3.87 -8.10 14.96
C ASN A 17 3.13 -9.40 14.63
N GLU A 18 2.23 -9.83 15.52
CA GLU A 18 1.28 -10.92 15.22
C GLU A 18 0.09 -10.44 14.39
N VAL A 19 -0.29 -9.16 14.55
CA VAL A 19 -1.41 -8.52 13.83
C VAL A 19 -0.96 -7.17 13.30
N LEU A 20 -1.18 -6.95 12.01
CA LEU A 20 -1.10 -5.62 11.38
C LEU A 20 -2.51 -5.09 11.16
N THR A 21 -2.76 -3.85 11.55
CA THR A 21 -4.10 -3.24 11.52
C THR A 21 -4.15 -2.05 10.57
N LYS A 22 -5.24 -1.96 9.80
CA LYS A 22 -5.60 -0.77 9.03
C LYS A 22 -7.02 -0.34 9.39
N GLU A 23 -7.15 0.86 9.91
CA GLU A 23 -8.40 1.46 10.37
C GLU A 23 -8.85 2.56 9.41
N TYR A 24 -10.12 2.54 9.05
CA TYR A 24 -10.78 3.61 8.32
C TYR A 24 -11.93 4.15 9.16
N SER A 25 -11.95 5.47 9.36
CA SER A 25 -13.04 6.15 10.04
C SER A 25 -13.52 7.35 9.22
N GLY A 26 -14.85 7.46 9.12
CA GLY A 26 -15.51 8.52 8.36
C GLY A 26 -16.63 9.17 9.16
N SER A 27 -16.87 10.43 8.84
CA SER A 27 -18.04 11.18 9.29
C SER A 27 -19.01 11.27 8.14
N VAL A 28 -20.30 11.07 8.41
CA VAL A 28 -21.34 11.47 7.47
C VAL A 28 -21.35 13.00 7.49
N ASN A 29 -21.06 13.63 6.35
CA ASN A 29 -21.20 15.08 6.22
C ASN A 29 -22.68 15.42 6.37
N LYS A 30 -23.12 15.75 7.59
CA LYS A 30 -24.39 16.44 7.82
C LYS A 30 -24.24 17.91 7.42
N VAL A 31 -23.86 18.17 6.18
CA VAL A 31 -23.85 19.52 5.64
C VAL A 31 -25.29 19.83 5.30
N GLY A 32 -25.96 20.59 6.17
CA GLY A 32 -27.37 21.01 6.04
C GLY A 32 -27.67 21.93 4.84
N THR A 33 -26.89 21.84 3.76
CA THR A 33 -27.02 22.65 2.54
C THR A 33 -26.96 21.83 1.24
N SER A 34 -26.78 20.51 1.29
CA SER A 34 -26.91 19.64 0.10
C SER A 34 -28.26 18.89 0.08
N PRO A 35 -28.89 18.71 -1.11
CA PRO A 35 -30.14 17.99 -1.23
C PRO A 35 -30.04 16.56 -0.63
N PRO A 36 -31.16 15.99 -0.14
CA PRO A 36 -31.20 14.77 0.68
C PRO A 36 -30.74 13.47 -0.02
N SER A 37 -30.19 13.56 -1.23
CA SER A 37 -29.82 12.42 -2.08
C SER A 37 -28.33 12.06 -2.07
N PHE A 38 -27.46 12.80 -1.37
CA PHE A 38 -26.01 12.57 -1.39
C PHE A 38 -25.42 12.41 0.02
N ASP A 39 -25.97 11.50 0.83
CA ASP A 39 -25.29 10.98 2.03
C ASP A 39 -24.19 10.00 1.63
N PHE A 40 -23.16 10.48 0.93
CA PHE A 40 -21.97 9.68 0.66
C PHE A 40 -21.08 9.67 1.91
N PRO A 41 -20.64 8.50 2.41
CA PRO A 41 -19.70 8.43 3.51
C PRO A 41 -18.42 9.18 3.13
N VAL A 42 -18.12 10.28 3.82
CA VAL A 42 -16.85 10.97 3.64
C VAL A 42 -15.85 10.35 4.61
N ILE A 43 -14.85 9.68 4.05
CA ILE A 43 -13.78 9.12 4.85
C ILE A 43 -12.73 10.18 5.02
N ASN A 44 -12.63 10.60 6.27
CA ASN A 44 -11.80 11.73 6.66
C ASN A 44 -10.50 11.25 7.31
N ASN A 45 -10.38 9.96 7.64
CA ASN A 45 -9.24 9.46 8.36
C ASN A 45 -8.95 7.97 8.04
N SER A 46 -7.70 7.68 7.70
CA SER A 46 -7.15 6.33 7.67
C SER A 46 -5.91 6.25 8.54
N LYS A 47 -5.82 5.18 9.34
CA LYS A 47 -4.75 4.95 10.30
C LYS A 47 -4.23 3.53 10.13
N GLY A 48 -2.92 3.39 9.95
CA GLY A 48 -2.27 2.09 9.97
C GLY A 48 -1.52 1.84 11.28
N CYS A 49 -0.61 0.86 11.27
CA CYS A 49 0.20 0.49 12.43
C CYS A 49 1.69 0.45 12.07
N ALA A 50 2.53 0.70 13.07
CA ALA A 50 3.97 0.49 12.93
C ALA A 50 4.29 -1.00 12.77
N ILE A 51 5.11 -1.33 11.77
CA ILE A 51 5.64 -2.68 11.56
C ILE A 51 7.03 -2.75 12.22
N ASN A 52 7.18 -3.67 13.15
CA ASN A 52 8.39 -3.89 13.93
C ASN A 52 9.30 -4.86 13.17
N TRP A 53 9.90 -4.37 12.09
CA TRP A 53 10.85 -5.12 11.27
C TRP A 53 12.07 -5.57 12.07
N PHE A 54 12.50 -6.81 11.85
CA PHE A 54 13.82 -7.25 12.29
C PHE A 54 14.93 -6.56 11.48
N PRO A 55 16.17 -6.51 12.00
CA PRO A 55 17.28 -5.83 11.33
C PRO A 55 17.47 -6.31 9.89
N GLY A 56 17.42 -5.37 8.94
CA GLY A 56 17.62 -5.64 7.51
C GLY A 56 16.43 -6.28 6.77
N MET A 57 15.29 -6.48 7.44
CA MET A 57 14.13 -7.16 6.88
C MET A 57 13.05 -6.24 6.30
N ASP A 58 13.18 -4.92 6.44
CA ASP A 58 12.23 -3.96 5.85
C ASP A 58 12.36 -3.95 4.31
N PRO A 59 11.35 -4.47 3.57
CA PRO A 59 11.39 -4.54 2.11
C PRO A 59 11.24 -3.17 1.45
N SER A 60 10.90 -2.13 2.22
CA SER A 60 10.77 -0.75 1.71
C SER A 60 12.11 -0.14 1.35
N TYR A 61 13.24 -0.78 1.66
CA TYR A 61 14.57 -0.30 1.33
C TYR A 61 15.36 -1.33 0.53
N ARG A 62 15.81 -0.94 -0.66
CA ARG A 62 16.73 -1.73 -1.49
C ARG A 62 18.06 -1.01 -1.61
N MET A 63 19.16 -1.71 -1.37
CA MET A 63 20.50 -1.18 -1.62
C MET A 63 20.79 -1.16 -3.12
N VAL A 64 21.12 0.01 -3.66
CA VAL A 64 21.51 0.20 -5.06
C VAL A 64 22.93 0.74 -5.10
N ASN A 65 23.76 0.13 -5.94
CA ASN A 65 25.12 0.57 -6.19
C ASN A 65 25.09 1.79 -7.13
N MET A 66 25.49 2.94 -6.61
CA MET A 66 25.68 4.15 -7.41
C MET A 66 27.17 4.40 -7.63
N GLN A 67 27.54 4.67 -8.87
CA GLN A 67 28.87 5.19 -9.17
C GLN A 67 28.91 6.67 -8.79
N GLN A 68 29.89 7.03 -7.97
CA GLN A 68 30.19 8.40 -7.62
C GLN A 68 31.58 8.74 -8.12
N THR A 69 31.67 9.78 -8.96
CA THR A 69 32.94 10.35 -9.41
C THR A 69 33.32 11.50 -8.49
N ASN A 70 34.51 11.45 -7.92
CA ASN A 70 35.07 12.60 -7.21
C ASN A 70 35.49 13.67 -8.23
N GLN A 71 34.92 14.87 -8.15
CA GLN A 71 35.19 15.92 -9.14
C GLN A 71 36.63 16.43 -9.10
N ALA A 72 37.28 16.42 -7.94
CA ALA A 72 38.65 16.90 -7.74
C ALA A 72 39.70 15.88 -8.19
N THR A 73 39.51 14.60 -7.83
CA THR A 73 40.48 13.53 -8.16
C THR A 73 40.15 12.76 -9.43
N LYS A 74 38.96 12.98 -10.03
CA LYS A 74 38.41 12.24 -11.18
C LYS A 74 38.31 10.71 -10.96
N LEU A 75 38.45 10.25 -9.72
CA LEU A 75 38.35 8.84 -9.36
C LEU A 75 36.89 8.42 -9.19
N ASN A 76 36.56 7.24 -9.73
CA ASN A 76 35.26 6.61 -9.57
C ASN A 76 35.26 5.66 -8.37
N ARG A 77 34.21 5.71 -7.56
CA ARG A 77 33.93 4.74 -6.50
C ARG A 77 32.48 4.28 -6.58
N VAL A 78 32.22 3.01 -6.25
CA VAL A 78 30.86 2.48 -6.07
C VAL A 78 30.44 2.65 -4.62
N ILE A 79 29.25 3.20 -4.39
CA ILE A 79 28.66 3.39 -3.07
C ILE A 79 27.27 2.75 -3.08
N ALA A 80 26.98 1.91 -2.08
CA ALA A 80 25.64 1.40 -1.86
C ALA A 80 24.79 2.48 -1.17
N LYS A 81 23.65 2.84 -1.78
CA LYS A 81 22.65 3.74 -1.19
C LYS A 81 21.31 3.03 -1.05
N PRO A 82 20.62 3.17 0.09
CA PRO A 82 19.26 2.66 0.23
C PRO A 82 18.30 3.52 -0.60
N VAL A 83 17.51 2.88 -1.45
CA VAL A 83 16.43 3.48 -2.22
C VAL A 83 15.11 3.00 -1.66
N LYS A 84 14.18 3.93 -1.42
CA LYS A 84 12.84 3.62 -0.91
C LYS A 84 12.00 2.99 -2.03
N MET A 85 11.43 1.82 -1.77
CA MET A 85 10.58 1.06 -2.68
C MET A 85 9.12 1.13 -2.22
N LYS A 86 8.19 1.09 -3.18
CA LYS A 86 6.77 0.88 -2.88
C LYS A 86 6.52 -0.61 -2.69
N THR A 87 6.02 -1.01 -1.53
CA THR A 87 5.68 -2.37 -1.15
C THR A 87 4.23 -2.43 -0.70
N PHE A 88 3.67 -3.65 -0.63
CA PHE A 88 2.35 -3.88 -0.02
C PHE A 88 2.26 -3.28 1.39
N PHE A 89 3.32 -3.41 2.19
CA PHE A 89 3.35 -2.98 3.58
C PHE A 89 3.27 -1.46 3.78
N ASN A 90 3.49 -0.66 2.72
CA ASN A 90 3.19 0.77 2.78
C ASN A 90 1.70 1.04 3.02
N PHE A 91 0.81 0.07 2.79
CA PHE A 91 -0.60 0.13 3.14
C PHE A 91 -0.85 0.40 4.64
N PHE A 92 0.06 -0.03 5.52
CA PHE A 92 -0.02 0.22 6.97
C PHE A 92 0.59 1.57 7.38
N SER A 93 1.08 2.35 6.43
CA SER A 93 1.59 3.71 6.63
C SER A 93 0.84 4.68 5.71
N PRO A 94 -0.48 4.90 5.96
CA PRO A 94 -1.30 5.71 5.07
C PRO A 94 -0.79 7.15 4.96
N PRO A 95 -1.10 7.85 3.85
CA PRO A 95 -0.80 9.26 3.71
C PRO A 95 -1.53 10.06 4.80
N THR A 96 -0.78 10.79 5.63
CA THR A 96 -1.35 11.66 6.67
C THR A 96 -1.83 12.98 6.08
N LEU A 97 -3.06 13.38 6.43
CA LEU A 97 -3.53 14.74 6.19
C LEU A 97 -2.78 15.72 7.11
N PRO A 98 -2.21 16.82 6.60
CA PRO A 98 -1.68 17.88 7.46
C PRO A 98 -2.82 18.44 8.34
N GLU A 99 -2.59 18.57 9.65
CA GLU A 99 -3.60 19.10 10.60
C GLU A 99 -4.09 20.52 10.23
N ASP A 100 -3.23 21.32 9.58
CA ASP A 100 -3.53 22.68 9.14
C ASP A 100 -4.23 22.78 7.77
N ALA A 101 -4.67 21.67 7.18
CA ALA A 101 -5.27 21.61 5.84
C ALA A 101 -6.73 22.13 5.81
N ARG A 102 -6.94 23.40 6.18
CA ARG A 102 -8.05 24.22 5.67
C ARG A 102 -7.79 24.74 4.24
N VAL A 103 -6.66 24.36 3.63
CA VAL A 103 -6.11 24.96 2.41
C VAL A 103 -5.73 23.85 1.43
N ASP A 104 -6.38 23.85 0.27
CA ASP A 104 -5.98 23.23 -1.00
C ASP A 104 -5.06 22.00 -0.89
N LEU A 105 -5.62 20.86 -0.48
CA LEU A 105 -4.96 19.57 -0.62
C LEU A 105 -4.65 19.37 -2.11
N LYS A 106 -3.36 19.24 -2.46
CA LYS A 106 -2.97 19.05 -3.85
C LYS A 106 -3.68 17.80 -4.43
N PRO A 107 -4.09 17.81 -5.71
CA PRO A 107 -4.80 16.69 -6.32
C PRO A 107 -4.12 15.33 -6.12
N GLU A 108 -2.79 15.29 -6.07
CA GLU A 108 -2.01 14.06 -5.87
C GLU A 108 -2.18 13.45 -4.47
N TYR A 109 -2.37 14.29 -3.44
CA TYR A 109 -2.65 13.82 -2.07
C TYR A 109 -4.06 13.24 -1.98
N LEU A 110 -5.04 13.92 -2.56
CA LEU A 110 -6.42 13.42 -2.64
C LEU A 110 -6.48 12.09 -3.38
N ALA A 111 -5.81 11.98 -4.54
CA ALA A 111 -5.73 10.72 -5.28
C ALA A 111 -5.10 9.58 -4.47
N SER A 112 -4.08 9.88 -3.65
CA SER A 112 -3.44 8.89 -2.80
C SER A 112 -4.35 8.41 -1.66
N ILE A 113 -5.11 9.33 -1.04
CA ILE A 113 -6.09 9.01 0.01
C ILE A 113 -7.24 8.18 -0.57
N THR A 114 -7.79 8.60 -1.72
CA THR A 114 -8.86 7.87 -2.41
C THR A 114 -8.41 6.44 -2.75
N ARG A 115 -7.22 6.29 -3.34
CA ARG A 115 -6.68 4.96 -3.68
C ARG A 115 -6.43 4.09 -2.44
N ASP A 116 -5.94 4.68 -1.36
CA ASP A 116 -5.75 3.97 -0.09
C ASP A 116 -7.08 3.43 0.45
N TYR A 117 -8.15 4.22 0.36
CA TYR A 117 -9.48 3.81 0.77
C TYR A 117 -10.09 2.74 -0.16
N GLU A 118 -9.99 2.92 -1.48
CA GLU A 118 -10.47 1.94 -2.47
C GLU A 118 -9.89 0.55 -2.22
N ILE A 119 -8.59 0.46 -1.92
CA ILE A 119 -7.95 -0.81 -1.57
C ILE A 119 -8.53 -1.39 -0.27
N GLY A 120 -8.73 -0.56 0.75
CA GLY A 120 -9.34 -1.00 2.01
C GLY A 120 -10.77 -1.51 1.83
N LEU A 121 -11.56 -0.84 1.00
CA LEU A 121 -12.92 -1.26 0.68
C LEU A 121 -12.92 -2.55 -0.15
N TYR A 122 -12.02 -2.68 -1.11
CA TYR A 122 -11.86 -3.90 -1.91
C TYR A 122 -11.53 -5.12 -1.03
N PHE A 123 -10.64 -4.97 -0.04
CA PHE A 123 -10.41 -6.04 0.93
C PHE A 123 -11.69 -6.42 1.70
N ARG A 124 -12.45 -5.41 2.15
CA ARG A 124 -13.65 -5.60 2.97
C ARG A 124 -14.81 -6.22 2.21
N GLU A 125 -15.09 -5.76 1.00
CA GLU A 125 -16.31 -6.11 0.24
C GLU A 125 -16.06 -7.25 -0.77
N GLU A 126 -14.85 -7.33 -1.33
CA GLU A 126 -14.55 -8.31 -2.38
C GLU A 126 -13.67 -9.44 -1.86
N VAL A 127 -12.46 -9.14 -1.36
CA VAL A 127 -11.46 -10.18 -1.05
C VAL A 127 -11.86 -11.03 0.14
N ILE A 128 -12.23 -10.42 1.27
CA ILE A 128 -12.55 -11.17 2.50
C ILE A 128 -13.80 -12.05 2.32
N PRO A 129 -14.94 -11.53 1.79
CA PRO A 129 -16.14 -12.35 1.63
C PRO A 129 -15.98 -13.47 0.60
N ASN A 130 -15.13 -13.25 -0.42
CA ASN A 130 -14.94 -14.20 -1.52
C ASN A 130 -13.56 -14.89 -1.50
N ALA A 131 -12.88 -14.95 -0.35
CA ALA A 131 -11.47 -15.38 -0.26
C ALA A 131 -11.20 -16.76 -0.90
N TYR A 132 -12.14 -17.70 -0.78
CA TYR A 132 -12.05 -19.01 -1.43
C TYR A 132 -12.04 -18.92 -2.96
N LEU A 133 -12.87 -18.06 -3.54
CA LEU A 133 -12.93 -17.86 -4.99
C LEU A 133 -11.66 -17.19 -5.51
N PHE A 134 -11.12 -16.20 -4.80
CA PHE A 134 -9.81 -15.61 -5.10
C PHE A 134 -8.70 -16.66 -5.03
N PHE A 135 -8.69 -17.49 -3.98
CA PHE A 135 -7.69 -18.54 -3.80
C PHE A 135 -7.74 -19.60 -4.90
N THR A 136 -8.94 -20.00 -5.31
CA THR A 136 -9.15 -21.00 -6.36
C THR A 136 -9.16 -20.43 -7.78
N ALA A 137 -8.93 -19.13 -7.94
CA ALA A 137 -9.02 -18.41 -9.21
C ALA A 137 -10.37 -18.59 -9.94
N GLN A 138 -11.47 -18.72 -9.17
CA GLN A 138 -12.84 -18.88 -9.69
C GLN A 138 -13.62 -17.56 -9.74
N ILE A 139 -12.97 -16.43 -9.45
CA ILE A 139 -13.57 -15.12 -9.70
C ILE A 139 -13.68 -14.96 -11.22
N VAL A 140 -14.89 -15.11 -11.74
CA VAL A 140 -15.23 -14.62 -13.08
C VAL A 140 -15.39 -13.11 -12.90
N GLU A 141 -14.44 -12.34 -13.42
CA GLU A 141 -14.59 -10.89 -13.45
C GLU A 141 -15.95 -10.59 -14.11
N LYS A 142 -16.86 -9.95 -13.37
CA LYS A 142 -18.17 -9.54 -13.89
C LYS A 142 -17.97 -8.34 -14.81
N ASP A 143 -17.49 -8.62 -16.02
CA ASP A 143 -17.38 -7.83 -17.25
C ASP A 143 -16.95 -6.33 -17.21
N ASP A 144 -16.01 -6.05 -18.14
CA ASP A 144 -15.72 -4.80 -18.86
C ASP A 144 -14.96 -3.63 -18.18
N ASN A 145 -13.62 -3.76 -18.01
CA ASN A 145 -12.59 -2.71 -18.29
C ASN A 145 -11.26 -2.79 -17.50
N PHE A 146 -10.64 -3.96 -17.27
CA PHE A 146 -9.25 -3.99 -16.80
C PHE A 146 -8.36 -4.94 -17.61
N VAL A 147 -7.19 -4.43 -17.96
CA VAL A 147 -6.15 -5.08 -18.76
C VAL A 147 -5.51 -6.18 -17.91
N ASP A 148 -5.46 -7.40 -18.44
CA ASP A 148 -4.71 -8.53 -17.89
C ASP A 148 -3.33 -8.10 -17.36
N VAL A 149 -3.18 -7.96 -16.05
CA VAL A 149 -1.85 -7.95 -15.43
C VAL A 149 -1.47 -9.41 -15.21
N GLN A 150 -0.96 -10.04 -16.26
CA GLN A 150 -0.25 -11.29 -16.12
C GLN A 150 0.99 -11.04 -15.25
N ILE A 151 0.90 -11.39 -13.97
CA ILE A 151 2.08 -11.57 -13.13
C ILE A 151 2.79 -12.81 -13.66
N LEU A 152 3.71 -12.61 -14.61
CA LEU A 152 4.64 -13.65 -15.00
C LEU A 152 5.41 -14.07 -13.74
N PRO A 153 5.41 -15.36 -13.36
CA PRO A 153 6.30 -15.82 -12.32
C PRO A 153 7.73 -15.53 -12.76
N ASP A 154 8.52 -14.96 -11.85
CA ASP A 154 9.94 -14.69 -12.06
C ASP A 154 10.62 -16.04 -12.35
N ARG A 155 10.81 -16.36 -13.63
CA ARG A 155 11.42 -17.63 -14.04
C ARG A 155 12.88 -17.56 -13.61
N PRO A 156 13.36 -18.38 -12.66
CA PRO A 156 14.77 -18.41 -12.35
C PRO A 156 15.53 -18.77 -13.64
N ALA A 157 16.59 -18.02 -13.94
CA ALA A 157 17.43 -18.23 -15.10
C ALA A 157 17.86 -19.71 -15.16
N PRO A 158 17.76 -20.38 -16.32
CA PRO A 158 18.21 -21.75 -16.43
C PRO A 158 19.71 -21.79 -16.09
N LEU A 159 20.07 -22.60 -15.10
CA LEU A 159 21.46 -22.93 -14.83
C LEU A 159 22.03 -23.54 -16.11
N HIS A 160 23.06 -22.92 -16.66
CA HIS A 160 23.79 -23.44 -17.81
C HIS A 160 24.25 -24.88 -17.51
N PRO A 161 24.00 -25.85 -18.40
CA PRO A 161 24.59 -27.17 -18.26
C PRO A 161 26.11 -27.09 -18.51
N HIS A 162 26.87 -27.75 -17.62
CA HIS A 162 28.29 -28.03 -17.77
C HIS A 162 28.55 -28.99 -18.93
#